data_AF-A0AAE3T4Y2-F1
#
_entry.id   AF-A0AAE3T4Y2-F1
#
_cell.length_a   1.000
_cell.length_b   1.000
_cell.length_c   1.000
_cell.angle_alpha   90.00
_cell.angle_beta   90.00
_cell.angle_gamma   90.00
#
_symmetry.space_group_name_H-M   'P 1'
#
loop_
_entity.id
_entity.type
_entity.pdbx_description
1 polymer ?
#
loop_
_entity_poly.entity_id
_entity_poly.type
_entity_poly.pdbx_seq_one_letter_code
_entity_poly.pdbx_strand_id
1 'polypeptide(L)'
;MEPTLTSDEFLDWMCIGMRREAEDLKSATYRFTTERYVDDTSTGPVSGTLSIDKQTGAIKLVVPMPGDDEKRVFIRAAQKIGRHWAQGNLPETTTYVAG
;
A
#
# COMPACT_ATOMS: atom_id res chain seq x y z
N MET A 1 -32.94 23.84 -1.16
CA MET A 1 -32.24 22.65 -0.63
C MET A 1 -31.29 22.24 -1.73
N GLU A 2 -30.06 22.76 -1.71
CA GLU A 2 -29.07 22.41 -2.73
C GLU A 2 -28.58 20.98 -2.45
N PRO A 3 -28.50 20.10 -3.45
CA PRO A 3 -27.86 18.81 -3.25
C PRO A 3 -26.37 19.09 -3.06
N THR A 4 -25.85 18.87 -1.85
CA THR A 4 -24.41 18.76 -1.63
C THR A 4 -23.93 17.59 -2.47
N LEU A 5 -23.36 17.90 -3.63
CA LEU A 5 -22.53 16.98 -4.41
C LEU A 5 -21.36 16.60 -3.51
N THR A 6 -21.52 15.51 -2.77
CA THR A 6 -20.42 14.89 -2.05
C THR A 6 -19.51 14.30 -3.09
N SER A 7 -18.35 14.93 -3.27
CA SER A 7 -17.31 14.45 -4.16
C SER A 7 -16.93 13.01 -3.81
N ASP A 8 -16.84 12.13 -4.80
CA ASP A 8 -16.47 10.73 -4.60
C ASP A 8 -14.94 10.62 -4.54
N GLU A 9 -14.40 10.59 -3.31
CA GLU A 9 -12.96 10.39 -3.07
C GLU A 9 -12.66 8.89 -2.92
N PHE A 10 -11.73 8.38 -3.74
CA PHE A 10 -11.27 7.01 -3.65
C PHE A 10 -9.78 6.85 -3.95
N LEU A 11 -9.23 5.71 -3.51
CA LEU A 11 -7.85 5.31 -3.80
C LEU A 11 -7.85 4.26 -4.90
N ASP A 12 -6.85 4.24 -5.79
CA ASP A 12 -6.63 3.14 -6.72
C ASP A 12 -6.06 1.91 -6.00
N TRP A 13 -6.94 1.22 -5.28
CA TRP A 13 -6.63 -0.02 -4.59
C TRP A 13 -6.29 -1.18 -5.54
N MET A 14 -6.40 -1.01 -6.86
CA MET A 14 -6.09 -2.02 -7.87
C MET A 14 -4.65 -1.95 -8.37
N CYS A 15 -4.00 -0.77 -8.32
CA CYS A 15 -2.60 -0.58 -8.67
C CYS A 15 -1.81 0.00 -7.48
N ILE A 16 -0.88 -0.77 -6.91
CA ILE A 16 -0.12 -0.36 -5.71
C ILE A 16 1.36 -0.59 -5.95
N GLY A 17 2.12 0.49 -6.05
CA GLY A 17 3.58 0.45 -6.11
C GLY A 17 4.17 0.26 -4.71
N MET A 18 5.20 -0.57 -4.60
CA MET A 18 5.95 -0.78 -3.36
C MET A 18 7.43 -0.60 -3.59
N ARG A 19 8.09 0.14 -2.69
CA ARG A 19 9.53 0.35 -2.69
C ARG A 19 10.09 0.13 -1.29
N ARG A 20 11.14 -0.67 -1.18
CA ARG A 20 11.87 -0.88 0.06
C ARG A 20 12.63 0.40 0.43
N GLU A 21 12.42 0.88 1.64
CA GLU A 21 13.07 2.09 2.16
C GLU A 21 14.22 1.76 3.12
N ALA A 22 14.07 0.68 3.87
CA ALA A 22 15.06 0.22 4.82
C ALA A 22 15.03 -1.30 4.92
N GLU A 23 16.18 -1.88 5.23
CA GLU A 23 16.34 -3.30 5.44
C GLU A 23 17.47 -3.55 6.43
N ASP A 24 17.22 -4.43 7.40
CA ASP A 24 18.22 -4.93 8.33
C ASP A 24 18.17 -6.46 8.40
N LEU A 25 18.89 -7.08 9.35
CA LEU A 25 18.92 -8.54 9.48
C LEU A 25 17.57 -9.15 9.88
N LYS A 26 16.68 -8.40 10.53
CA LYS A 26 15.41 -8.89 11.08
C LYS A 26 14.21 -8.47 10.25
N SER A 27 14.26 -7.33 9.58
CA SER A 27 13.09 -6.73 8.95
C SER A 27 13.40 -6.04 7.62
N ALA A 28 12.35 -5.84 6.82
CA ALA A 28 12.36 -4.95 5.68
C ALA A 28 11.15 -4.02 5.75
N THR A 29 11.37 -2.74 5.47
CA THR A 29 10.35 -1.70 5.49
C THR A 29 10.09 -1.21 4.09
N TYR A 30 8.82 -1.15 3.72
CA TYR A 30 8.33 -0.78 2.40
C TYR A 30 7.38 0.40 2.47
N ARG A 31 7.62 1.41 1.63
CA ARG A 31 6.60 2.38 1.25
C ARG A 31 5.67 1.71 0.23
N PHE A 32 4.37 1.81 0.45
CA PHE A 32 3.36 1.45 -0.54
C PHE A 32 2.62 2.70 -0.98
N THR A 33 2.40 2.85 -2.29
CA THR A 33 1.91 4.06 -2.94
C THR A 33 0.81 3.72 -3.94
N THR A 34 -0.25 4.51 -3.94
CA THR A 34 -1.31 4.47 -4.96
C THR A 34 -1.75 5.90 -5.31
N GLU A 35 -2.53 6.04 -6.38
CA GLU A 35 -3.13 7.28 -6.81
C GLU A 35 -4.45 7.54 -6.07
N ARG A 36 -4.71 8.80 -5.72
CA ARG A 36 -5.98 9.25 -5.14
C ARG A 36 -6.81 9.99 -6.18
N TYR A 37 -8.10 9.73 -6.21
CA TYR A 37 -9.07 10.36 -7.10
C TYR A 37 -10.15 11.09 -6.32
N VAL A 38 -10.62 12.19 -6.90
CA VAL A 38 -11.75 13.01 -6.45
C VAL A 38 -12.56 13.30 -7.72
N ASP A 39 -13.78 12.77 -7.81
CA ASP A 39 -14.63 12.85 -9.00
C ASP A 39 -13.89 12.47 -10.30
N ASP A 40 -13.28 11.27 -10.30
CA ASP A 40 -12.43 10.71 -11.38
C ASP A 40 -11.18 11.53 -11.76
N THR A 41 -10.90 12.62 -11.04
CA THR A 41 -9.69 13.42 -11.24
C THR A 41 -8.61 12.98 -10.26
N SER A 42 -7.45 12.59 -10.80
CA SER A 42 -6.28 12.29 -9.97
C SER A 42 -5.84 13.54 -9.20
N THR A 43 -5.67 13.38 -7.89
CA THR A 43 -5.21 14.42 -6.95
C THR A 43 -3.77 14.22 -6.50
N GLY A 44 -3.12 13.18 -7.02
CA GLY A 44 -1.74 12.83 -6.74
C GLY A 44 -1.60 11.53 -5.95
N PRO A 45 -0.35 11.04 -5.84
CA PRO A 45 -0.05 9.83 -5.12
C PRO A 45 -0.18 10.04 -3.60
N VAL A 46 -0.70 9.03 -2.93
CA VAL A 46 -0.65 8.89 -1.47
C VAL A 46 0.11 7.65 -1.08
N SER A 47 0.71 7.68 0.11
CA SER A 47 1.58 6.60 0.58
C SER A 47 1.30 6.23 2.03
N GLY A 48 1.55 4.97 2.35
CA GLY A 48 1.76 4.47 3.70
C GLY A 48 3.05 3.66 3.77
N THR A 49 3.36 3.14 4.96
CA THR A 49 4.55 2.31 5.19
C THR A 49 4.16 1.04 5.93
N LEU A 50 4.68 -0.10 5.46
CA LEU A 50 4.57 -1.39 6.14
C LEU A 50 5.96 -1.95 6.45
N SER A 51 6.05 -2.81 7.46
CA SER A 51 7.25 -3.57 7.78
C SER A 51 6.93 -5.05 7.80
N ILE A 52 7.85 -5.87 7.28
CA ILE A 52 7.80 -7.32 7.35
C ILE A 52 8.97 -7.84 8.19
N ASP A 53 8.68 -8.72 9.15
CA ASP A 53 9.67 -9.50 9.87
C ASP A 53 10.12 -10.68 8.98
N LYS A 54 11.43 -10.78 8.76
CA LYS A 54 12.03 -11.76 7.83
C LYS A 54 12.02 -13.18 8.38
N GLN A 55 11.97 -13.36 9.69
CA GLN A 55 11.99 -14.69 10.33
C GLN A 55 10.59 -15.30 10.34
N THR A 56 9.58 -14.48 10.59
CA THR A 56 8.20 -14.92 10.84
C THR A 56 7.25 -14.63 9.70
N GLY A 57 7.60 -13.71 8.80
CA GLY A 57 6.70 -13.20 7.76
C GLY A 57 5.62 -12.27 8.30
N ALA A 58 5.67 -11.90 9.58
CA ALA A 58 4.68 -11.03 10.20
C ALA A 58 4.77 -9.61 9.60
N ILE A 59 3.65 -9.12 9.07
CA ILE A 59 3.54 -7.79 8.47
C ILE A 59 2.79 -6.84 9.41
N LYS A 60 3.30 -5.62 9.54
CA LYS A 60 2.71 -4.55 10.36
C LYS A 60 2.59 -3.27 9.55
N LEU A 61 1.50 -2.55 9.76
CA LEU A 61 1.35 -1.17 9.29
C LEU A 61 2.16 -0.25 10.21
N VAL A 62 3.09 0.52 9.64
CA VAL A 62 3.96 1.46 10.36
C VAL A 62 3.41 2.88 10.24
N VAL A 63 3.06 3.30 9.02
CA VAL A 63 2.45 4.60 8.74
C VAL A 63 1.16 4.34 7.95
N PRO A 64 -0.02 4.74 8.47
CA PRO A 64 -1.28 4.60 7.75
C PRO A 64 -1.27 5.45 6.48
N MET A 65 -1.88 4.95 5.41
CA MET A 65 -2.09 5.70 4.19
C MET A 65 -3.32 6.61 4.36
N PRO A 66 -3.20 7.93 4.10
CA PRO A 66 -4.36 8.81 4.13
C PRO A 66 -5.45 8.36 3.15
N GLY A 67 -6.69 8.21 3.62
CA GLY A 67 -7.85 7.75 2.82
C GLY A 67 -8.00 6.22 2.72
N ASP A 68 -7.11 5.43 3.34
CA ASP A 68 -7.22 3.96 3.39
C ASP A 68 -7.82 3.49 4.73
N ASP A 69 -8.96 4.06 5.13
CA ASP A 69 -9.56 3.82 6.46
C ASP A 69 -9.96 2.36 6.68
N GLU A 70 -10.42 1.70 5.62
CA GLU A 70 -10.73 0.27 5.59
C GLU A 70 -9.49 -0.63 5.39
N LYS A 71 -8.30 -0.02 5.24
CA LYS A 71 -7.02 -0.71 5.04
C LYS A 71 -6.97 -1.60 3.80
N ARG A 72 -7.79 -1.32 2.78
CA ARG A 72 -7.85 -2.11 1.53
C ARG A 72 -6.51 -2.09 0.80
N VAL A 73 -5.88 -0.91 0.70
CA VAL A 73 -4.58 -0.73 0.02
C VAL A 73 -3.49 -1.43 0.84
N PHE A 74 -3.46 -1.20 2.16
CA PHE A 74 -2.52 -1.89 3.05
C PHE A 74 -2.61 -3.41 2.95
N ILE A 75 -3.82 -3.99 3.01
CA ILE A 75 -4.00 -5.46 2.97
C ILE A 75 -3.45 -6.03 1.66
N ARG A 76 -3.67 -5.37 0.52
CA ARG A 76 -3.16 -5.83 -0.78
C ARG A 76 -1.64 -5.69 -0.90
N ALA A 77 -1.08 -4.58 -0.42
CA ALA A 77 0.36 -4.41 -0.32
C ALA A 77 0.99 -5.50 0.56
N ALA A 78 0.42 -5.76 1.74
CA ALA A 78 0.85 -6.81 2.65
C ALA A 78 0.78 -8.20 2.00
N GLN A 79 -0.31 -8.53 1.29
CA GLN A 79 -0.41 -9.79 0.55
C GLN A 79 0.69 -9.94 -0.50
N LYS A 80 1.02 -8.88 -1.25
CA LYS A 80 2.09 -8.92 -2.26
C LYS A 80 3.45 -9.15 -1.60
N ILE A 81 3.78 -8.42 -0.55
CA ILE A 81 5.06 -8.56 0.17
C ILE A 81 5.15 -9.93 0.87
N GLY A 82 4.06 -10.41 1.45
CA GLY A 82 4.00 -11.75 2.06
C GLY A 82 4.26 -12.87 1.05
N ARG A 83 3.75 -12.74 -0.19
CA ARG A 83 4.07 -13.69 -1.28
C ARG A 83 5.54 -13.67 -1.67
N HIS A 84 6.14 -12.48 -1.77
CA HIS A 84 7.57 -12.34 -2.01
C HIS A 84 8.38 -13.03 -0.91
N TRP A 85 8.06 -12.74 0.36
CA TRP A 85 8.72 -13.38 1.50
C TRP A 85 8.60 -14.91 1.47
N ALA A 86 7.41 -15.45 1.17
CA ALA A 86 7.20 -16.90 1.06
C ALA A 86 8.02 -17.55 -0.08
N GLN A 87 8.44 -16.78 -1.08
CA GLN A 87 9.33 -17.20 -2.16
C GLN A 87 10.82 -17.03 -1.81
N GLY A 88 11.14 -16.56 -0.59
CA GLY A 88 12.51 -16.28 -0.17
C GLY A 88 13.11 -15.03 -0.82
N ASN A 89 12.29 -14.13 -1.38
CA ASN A 89 12.76 -12.89 -1.98
C ASN A 89 12.05 -11.67 -1.36
N LEU A 90 12.77 -10.57 -1.21
CA LEU A 90 12.20 -9.29 -0.78
C LEU A 90 12.75 -8.22 -1.73
N PRO A 91 12.07 -7.96 -2.87
CA PRO A 91 12.62 -7.13 -3.92
C PRO A 91 12.75 -5.67 -3.46
N GLU A 92 13.65 -4.91 -4.09
CA GLU A 92 13.73 -3.47 -3.86
C GLU A 92 12.44 -2.75 -4.28
N THR A 93 11.85 -3.17 -5.40
CA THR A 93 10.58 -2.63 -5.92
C THR A 93 9.67 -3.75 -6.39
N THR A 94 8.37 -3.59 -6.18
CA THR A 94 7.35 -4.49 -6.73
C THR A 94 6.02 -3.78 -6.84
N THR A 95 5.09 -4.32 -7.62
CA THR A 95 3.76 -3.75 -7.82
C THR A 95 2.71 -4.82 -7.59
N TYR A 96 1.64 -4.45 -6.88
CA TYR A 96 0.40 -5.20 -6.89
C TYR A 96 -0.49 -4.64 -8.01
N VAL A 97 -0.98 -5.53 -8.87
CA VAL A 97 -2.00 -5.22 -9.87
C VAL A 97 -3.09 -6.28 -9.75
N ALA A 98 -4.34 -5.86 -9.56
CA ALA A 98 -5.50 -6.73 -9.69
C ALA A 98 -6.17 -6.50 -11.05
N GLY A 99 -6.58 -7.59 -11.70
CA GLY A 99 -7.36 -7.59 -12.94
C GLY A 99 -8.62 -8.43 -12.77
#